data_AF-A0AB36JTG5-F1
#
_entry.id   AF-A0AB36JTG5-F1
#
_cell.length_a   1.000
_cell.length_b   1.000
_cell.length_c   1.000
_cell.angle_alpha   90.00
_cell.angle_beta   90.00
_cell.angle_gamma   90.00
#
_symmetry.space_group_name_H-M   'P 1'
#
loop_
_entity.id
_entity.type
_entity.pdbx_description
1 polymer ?
#
loop_
_entity_poly.entity_id
_entity_poly.type
_entity_poly.pdbx_seq_one_letter_code
_entity_poly.pdbx_strand_id
1 'polypeptide(L)' 'MSIGFTIVLIIAAFAAGVALGIYLSRKQVENYIADKPVLDENALRAMMSQMGQKPSEAKVQQVLRQIKSQQKIATKKK' A
#
# COMPACT_ATOMS: atom_id res chain seq x y z
N MET A 1 18.59 20.90 -36.73
CA MET A 1 18.26 20.28 -35.44
C MET A 1 19.45 19.42 -35.03
N SER A 2 20.11 19.71 -33.91
CA SER A 2 21.34 19.02 -33.50
C SER A 2 21.00 17.68 -32.83
N ILE A 3 21.54 16.58 -33.36
CA ILE A 3 21.24 15.21 -32.90
C ILE A 3 21.50 15.03 -31.39
N GLY A 4 22.50 15.75 -30.84
CA GLY A 4 22.84 15.70 -29.42
C GLY A 4 21.76 16.29 -28.50
N PHE A 5 21.05 17.34 -28.94
CA PHE A 5 19.96 17.92 -28.15
C PHE A 5 18.78 16.95 -28.03
N THR A 6 18.49 16.22 -29.11
CA THR A 6 17.44 15.18 -29.14
C THR A 6 17.73 14.06 -28.13
N ILE A 7 18.98 13.58 -28.06
CA ILE A 7 19.37 12.51 -27.14
C ILE A 7 19.18 12.93 -25.67
N VAL A 8 19.59 14.15 -25.31
CA VAL A 8 19.41 14.67 -23.95
C VAL A 8 17.94 14.80 -23.58
N LEU A 9 17.09 15.27 -24.50
CA LEU A 9 15.64 15.36 -24.28
C LEU A 9 14.99 13.99 -24.07
N ILE A 10 15.41 12.97 -24.82
CA ILE A 10 14.89 11.60 -24.66
C ILE A 10 15.26 11.06 -23.28
N ILE A 11 16.50 11.24 -22.83
CA ILE A 11 16.94 10.78 -21.51
C ILE A 11 16.20 11.52 -20.38
N ALA A 12 16.02 12.84 -20.52
CA ALA A 12 15.27 13.64 -19.55
C ALA A 12 13.79 13.22 -19.49
N ALA A 13 13.15 12.99 -20.64
CA ALA A 13 11.77 12.51 -20.72
C ALA A 13 11.62 11.09 -20.11
N PHE A 14 12.59 10.21 -20.33
CA PHE A 14 12.60 8.88 -19.74
C PHE A 14 12.75 8.93 -18.22
N ALA A 15 13.69 9.73 -17.70
CA ALA A 15 13.89 9.92 -16.27
C ALA A 15 12.63 10.51 -15.60
N ALA A 16 12.03 11.53 -16.22
CA ALA A 16 10.78 12.12 -15.74
C ALA A 16 9.62 11.10 -15.78
N GLY A 17 9.51 10.30 -16.84
CA GLY A 17 8.49 9.26 -16.98
C GLY A 17 8.60 8.17 -15.92
N VAL A 18 9.81 7.70 -15.62
CA VAL A 18 10.06 6.72 -14.55
C VAL A 18 9.73 7.31 -13.18
N ALA A 19 10.17 8.53 -12.89
CA ALA A 19 9.89 9.20 -11.63
C ALA A 19 8.38 9.40 -11.40
N LEU A 20 7.66 9.88 -12.43
CA LEU A 20 6.21 10.05 -12.40
C LEU A 20 5.48 8.72 -12.30
N GLY A 21 5.91 7.69 -13.03
CA GLY A 21 5.31 6.36 -12.99
C GLY A 21 5.41 5.72 -11.61
N ILE A 22 6.57 5.80 -10.96
CA ILE A 22 6.76 5.30 -9.59
C ILE A 22 5.89 6.07 -8.59
N TYR A 23 5.81 7.39 -8.74
CA TYR A 23 4.99 8.23 -7.86
C TYR A 23 3.49 7.91 -7.98
N LEU A 24 2.97 7.85 -9.21
CA LEU A 24 1.57 7.53 -9.48
C LEU A 24 1.19 6.11 -9.06
N SER A 25 2.08 5.13 -9.29
CA SER A 25 1.85 3.75 -8.87
C SER A 25 1.72 3.66 -7.34
N ARG A 26 2.61 4.34 -6.59
CA ARG A 26 2.53 4.38 -5.12
C ARG A 26 1.20 4.93 -4.63
N LYS A 27 0.73 6.06 -5.20
CA LYS A 27 -0.53 6.69 -4.80
C LYS A 27 -1.75 5.81 -5.14
N GLN A 28 -1.74 5.13 -6.27
CA GLN A 28 -2.81 4.22 -6.67
C GLN A 28 -2.87 2.97 -5.78
N VAL A 29 -1.73 2.38 -5.44
CA VAL A 29 -1.66 1.22 -4.54
C VAL A 29 -2.17 1.59 -3.14
N GLU A 30 -1.80 2.78 -2.64
CA GLU A 30 -2.28 3.26 -1.34
C GLU A 30 -3.80 3.45 -1.31
N ASN A 31 -4.38 4.06 -2.34
CA ASN A 31 -5.83 4.22 -2.47
C ASN A 31 -6.55 2.86 -2.57
N TYR A 32 -6.00 1.92 -3.35
CA TYR A 32 -6.58 0.59 -3.50
C TYR A 32 -6.59 -0.20 -2.18
N ILE A 33 -5.51 -0.11 -1.39
CA ILE A 33 -5.41 -0.74 -0.07
C ILE A 33 -6.33 -0.05 0.96
N ALA A 34 -6.56 1.26 0.81
CA ALA A 34 -7.48 2.00 1.67
C ALA A 34 -8.95 1.64 1.41
N ASP A 35 -9.34 1.47 0.15
CA ASP A 35 -10.72 1.13 -0.25
C ASP A 35 -11.08 -0.33 0.05
N LYS A 36 -10.13 -1.26 -0.06
CA LYS A 36 -10.28 -2.67 0.37
C LYS A 36 -9.21 -3.02 1.40
N PRO A 37 -9.46 -2.79 2.71
CA PRO A 37 -8.48 -3.09 3.74
C PRO A 37 -8.12 -4.58 3.69
N VAL A 38 -6.83 -4.87 3.50
CA VAL A 38 -6.30 -6.25 3.40
C VAL A 38 -6.57 -7.05 4.69
N LEU A 39 -6.80 -6.36 5.81
CA LEU A 39 -7.29 -6.93 7.07
C LEU A 39 -8.77 -6.61 7.28
N ASP A 40 -9.60 -7.58 6.94
CA ASP A 40 -11.00 -7.68 7.36
C ASP A 40 -11.15 -8.75 8.46
N GLU A 41 -12.25 -8.74 9.21
CA GLU A 41 -12.52 -9.67 10.32
C GLU A 41 -12.43 -11.14 9.89
N ASN A 42 -12.84 -11.43 8.67
CA ASN A 42 -12.74 -12.75 8.06
C ASN A 42 -11.30 -13.15 7.75
N ALA A 43 -10.47 -12.21 7.28
CA ALA A 43 -9.06 -12.44 7.02
C ALA A 43 -8.28 -12.66 8.34
N LEU A 44 -8.59 -11.88 9.38
CA LEU A 44 -7.99 -12.03 10.70
C LEU A 44 -8.45 -13.34 11.39
N ARG A 45 -9.72 -13.72 11.23
CA ARG A 45 -10.23 -15.03 11.68
C ARG A 45 -9.54 -16.18 10.95
N ALA A 46 -9.38 -16.09 9.63
CA ALA A 46 -8.67 -17.09 8.84
C ALA A 46 -7.19 -17.17 9.24
N MET A 47 -6.53 -16.03 9.46
CA MET A 47 -5.13 -15.96 9.93
C MET A 47 -4.99 -16.58 11.34
N MET A 48 -5.89 -16.25 12.28
CA MET A 48 -5.87 -16.85 13.63
C MET A 48 -6.19 -18.35 13.60
N SER A 49 -7.12 -18.76 12.75
CA SER A 49 -7.49 -20.16 12.56
C SER A 49 -6.35 -20.98 11.95
N GLN A 50 -5.58 -20.40 11.01
CA GLN A 50 -4.39 -21.03 10.44
C GLN A 50 -3.24 -21.19 11.45
N MET A 51 -3.16 -20.32 12.45
CA MET A 51 -2.19 -20.43 13.55
C MET A 51 -2.63 -21.39 14.67
N GLY A 52 -3.71 -22.16 14.49
CA GLY A 52 -4.21 -23.12 15.49
C GLY A 52 -4.83 -22.48 16.74
N GLN A 53 -5.05 -21.16 16.75
CA GLN A 53 -5.78 -20.48 17.83
C GLN A 53 -7.28 -20.50 17.54
N LYS A 54 -8.08 -21.00 18.48
CA LYS A 54 -9.54 -20.88 18.42
C LYS A 54 -9.92 -19.39 18.33
N PRO A 55 -10.54 -18.93 17.24
CA PRO A 55 -10.86 -17.52 17.07
C PRO A 55 -12.00 -17.14 18.03
N SER A 56 -11.67 -16.41 19.09
CA SER A 56 -12.67 -15.69 19.88
C SER A 56 -13.00 -14.39 19.15
N GLU A 57 -14.26 -14.19 18.76
CA GLU A 57 -14.70 -13.03 17.97
C GLU A 57 -14.35 -11.70 18.65
N ALA A 58 -14.40 -11.65 19.98
CA ALA A 58 -13.99 -10.49 20.76
C ALA A 58 -12.49 -10.17 20.60
N LYS A 59 -11.63 -11.18 20.56
CA LYS A 59 -10.19 -11.02 20.37
C LYS A 59 -9.86 -10.56 18.94
N VAL A 60 -10.59 -11.08 17.94
CA VAL A 60 -10.48 -10.64 16.54
C VAL A 60 -10.82 -9.15 16.43
N GLN A 61 -11.93 -8.70 17.01
CA GLN A 61 -12.34 -7.29 16.98
C GLN A 61 -11.36 -6.37 17.73
N GLN A 62 -10.84 -6.80 18.88
CA GLN A 62 -9.84 -6.03 19.64
C GLN A 62 -8.54 -5.86 18.85
N VAL A 63 -8.05 -6.94 18.25
CA VAL A 63 -6.83 -6.92 17.43
C VAL A 63 -7.05 -6.12 16.15
N LEU A 64 -8.20 -6.23 15.50
CA LEU A 64 -8.53 -5.43 14.31
C LEU A 64 -8.51 -3.93 14.62
N ARG A 65 -9.10 -3.51 15.75
CA ARG A 65 -9.08 -2.11 16.18
C ARG A 65 -7.66 -1.60 16.45
N GLN A 66 -6.81 -2.43 17.06
CA GLN A 66 -5.41 -2.09 17.32
C GLN A 66 -4.57 -2.02 16.03
N ILE A 67 -4.82 -2.90 15.06
CA ILE A 67 -4.14 -2.86 13.76
C ILE A 67 -4.59 -1.63 12.96
N LYS A 68 -5.90 -1.34 12.92
CA LYS A 68 -6.43 -0.13 12.26
C LYS A 68 -5.86 1.16 12.86
N SER A 69 -5.70 1.23 14.18
CA SER A 69 -5.10 2.40 14.84
C SER A 69 -3.61 2.54 14.50
N GLN A 70 -2.85 1.45 14.44
CA GLN A 70 -1.45 1.49 14.04
C GLN A 70 -1.24 1.78 12.54
N GLN A 71 -2.08 1.24 11.66
CA GLN A 71 -2.03 1.52 10.23
C GLN A 71 -2.31 3.01 9.94
N LYS A 72 -3.27 3.63 10.63
CA LYS A 72 -3.51 5.09 10.54
C LYS A 72 -2.30 5.92 10.98
N ILE A 73 -1.53 5.44 11.96
CA ILE A 73 -0.31 6.12 12.42
C ILE A 73 0.81 5.98 11.38
N ALA A 74 0.91 4.83 10.71
CA ALA A 74 1.90 4.58 9.66
C ALA A 74 1.67 5.41 8.39
N THR A 75 0.40 5.62 7.98
CA THR A 75 0.06 6.50 6.86
C THR A 75 0.18 7.99 7.20
N LYS A 76 -0.05 8.39 8.46
CA LYS A 76 0.13 9.79 8.89
C LYS A 76 1.59 10.23 9.07
N LYS A 77 2.55 9.30 9.13
CA LYS A 77 3.95 9.60 9.43
C LYS A 77 4.84 9.72 8.18
N LYS A 78 4.25 9.92 7.00
CA LYS A 78 4.96 10.01 5.73
C LYS A 78 4.83 11.37 5.08
#